data_AF-A0A9Q3UWG2-F1
#
_entry.id   AF-A0A9Q3UWG2-F1
#
_cell.length_a   1.000
_cell.length_b   1.000
_cell.length_c   1.000
_cell.angle_alpha   90.00
_cell.angle_beta   90.00
_cell.angle_gamma   90.00
#
_symmetry.space_group_name_H-M   'P 1'
#
loop_
_entity.id
_entity.type
_entity.pdbx_description
1 polymer ?
#
loop_
_entity_poly.entity_id
_entity_poly.type
_entity_poly.pdbx_seq_one_letter_code
_entity_poly.pdbx_strand_id
1 'polypeptide(L)'
;MNNNEGVTIEKNFPYHPAFGMLIAIPCFLFWGCLYYFIFGSNFRLGLIMIFTTLCIGTGIWIIKSLSKSVTIWFNDAYMFVKTGDNKQKAYLKSDIVGFYSFDYETDTPQLKTSIVKFNFFLKDGKKIYLNDSEYRSRYDEKKGSDLKRLLNFVQKELQFSKIRKKNFQNIYWYSDRN
;
A
#
# COMPACT_ATOMS: atom_id res chain seq x y z
N MET A 1 24.26 -13.49 16.11
CA MET A 1 22.97 -13.27 15.41
C MET A 1 22.36 -12.02 15.99
N ASN A 2 22.48 -10.87 15.32
CA ASN A 2 21.77 -9.67 15.73
C ASN A 2 20.28 -9.89 15.43
N ASN A 3 19.45 -9.84 16.47
CA ASN A 3 18.00 -9.74 16.33
C ASN A 3 17.70 -8.36 15.72
N ASN A 4 17.82 -8.23 14.40
CA ASN A 4 17.28 -7.07 13.70
C ASN A 4 15.76 -7.15 13.82
N GLU A 5 15.21 -6.45 14.81
CA GLU A 5 13.77 -6.30 15.01
C GLU A 5 13.13 -5.82 13.71
N GLY A 6 12.41 -6.70 13.03
CA GLY A 6 11.69 -6.36 11.82
C GLY A 6 10.64 -5.28 12.08
N VAL A 7 10.45 -4.39 11.13
CA VAL A 7 9.37 -3.40 11.20
C VAL A 7 8.10 -4.03 10.64
N THR A 8 7.04 -4.03 11.45
CA THR A 8 5.73 -4.59 11.06
C THR A 8 4.77 -3.45 10.75
N ILE A 9 4.23 -3.47 9.54
CA ILE A 9 3.18 -2.57 9.08
C ILE A 9 1.87 -3.34 9.03
N GLU A 10 0.90 -2.92 9.83
CA GLU A 10 -0.43 -3.50 9.82
C GLU A 10 -1.28 -2.95 8.67
N LYS A 11 -2.34 -3.69 8.31
CA LYS A 11 -3.40 -3.23 7.40
C LYS A 11 -2.85 -2.78 6.04
N ASN A 12 -1.93 -3.56 5.52
CA ASN A 12 -1.35 -3.36 4.21
C ASN A 12 -2.14 -4.14 3.16
N PHE A 13 -2.30 -3.57 1.98
CA PHE A 13 -2.85 -4.21 0.79
C PHE A 13 -1.69 -4.55 -0.16
N PRO A 14 -1.10 -5.75 -0.06
CA PRO A 14 0.16 -6.10 -0.69
C PRO A 14 0.00 -6.51 -2.18
N TYR A 15 -0.89 -5.84 -2.91
CA TYR A 15 -1.23 -6.16 -4.28
C TYR A 15 -1.07 -4.95 -5.20
N HIS A 16 -0.97 -5.23 -6.50
CA HIS A 16 -0.95 -4.20 -7.53
C HIS A 16 -2.25 -3.37 -7.48
N PRO A 17 -2.22 -2.04 -7.69
CA PRO A 17 -3.43 -1.21 -7.73
C PRO A 17 -4.53 -1.71 -8.69
N ALA A 18 -4.13 -2.36 -9.79
CA ALA A 18 -5.06 -2.99 -10.74
C ALA A 18 -5.96 -4.07 -10.11
N PHE A 19 -5.54 -4.69 -8.99
CA PHE A 19 -6.38 -5.61 -8.24
C PHE A 19 -7.62 -4.92 -7.66
N GLY A 20 -7.54 -3.62 -7.37
CA GLY A 20 -8.70 -2.82 -6.99
C GLY A 20 -9.76 -2.75 -8.09
N MET A 21 -9.35 -2.69 -9.37
CA MET A 21 -10.28 -2.74 -10.51
C MET A 21 -10.97 -4.11 -10.63
N LEU A 22 -10.22 -5.20 -10.38
CA LEU A 22 -10.77 -6.56 -10.36
C LEU A 22 -11.79 -6.77 -9.23
N ILE A 23 -11.72 -6.00 -8.14
CA ILE A 23 -12.74 -5.99 -7.09
C ILE A 23 -13.90 -5.08 -7.50
N ALA A 24 -13.61 -3.90 -8.04
CA ALA A 24 -14.62 -2.90 -8.37
C ALA A 24 -15.61 -3.40 -9.44
N ILE A 25 -15.12 -4.02 -10.53
CA ILE A 25 -15.97 -4.46 -11.65
C ILE A 25 -17.07 -5.44 -11.18
N PRO A 26 -16.74 -6.55 -10.47
CA PRO A 26 -17.77 -7.44 -9.92
C PRO A 26 -18.72 -6.76 -8.93
N CYS A 27 -18.23 -5.84 -8.09
CA CYS A 27 -19.10 -5.08 -7.18
C CYS A 27 -20.12 -4.24 -7.95
N PHE A 28 -19.68 -3.50 -8.97
CA PHE A 28 -20.56 -2.68 -9.80
C PHE A 28 -21.57 -3.54 -10.56
N LEU A 29 -21.15 -4.67 -11.12
CA LEU A 29 -22.05 -5.61 -11.79
C LEU A 29 -23.09 -6.18 -10.82
N PHE A 30 -22.66 -6.63 -9.64
CA PHE A 30 -23.56 -7.20 -8.64
C PHE A 30 -24.63 -6.19 -8.18
N TRP A 31 -24.21 -5.01 -7.73
CA TRP A 31 -25.14 -3.99 -7.24
C TRP A 31 -25.99 -3.39 -8.36
N GLY A 32 -25.43 -3.24 -9.58
CA GLY A 32 -26.17 -2.80 -10.75
C GLY A 32 -27.26 -3.79 -11.18
N CYS A 33 -26.91 -5.08 -11.28
CA CYS A 33 -27.88 -6.14 -11.60
C CYS A 33 -28.94 -6.27 -10.50
N LEU A 34 -28.55 -6.19 -9.23
CA LEU A 34 -29.50 -6.27 -8.11
C LEU A 34 -30.47 -5.09 -8.12
N TYR A 35 -30.00 -3.88 -8.43
CA TYR A 35 -30.86 -2.71 -8.59
C TYR A 35 -31.89 -2.91 -9.71
N TYR A 36 -31.41 -3.32 -10.88
CA TYR A 36 -32.28 -3.57 -12.04
C TYR A 36 -33.26 -4.71 -11.78
N PHE A 37 -32.86 -5.77 -11.07
CA PHE A 37 -33.75 -6.87 -10.73
C PHE A 37 -34.90 -6.43 -9.79
N ILE A 38 -34.62 -5.57 -8.81
CA ILE A 38 -35.62 -5.13 -7.83
C ILE A 38 -36.54 -4.04 -8.40
N PHE A 39 -35.99 -3.09 -9.17
CA PHE A 39 -36.72 -1.89 -9.60
C PHE A 39 -37.02 -1.86 -11.11
N GLY A 40 -36.47 -2.78 -11.89
CA GLY A 40 -36.64 -2.84 -13.35
C GLY A 40 -36.23 -1.54 -14.03
N SER A 41 -37.12 -1.03 -14.89
CA SER A 41 -36.96 0.26 -15.59
C SER A 41 -37.35 1.48 -14.75
N ASN A 42 -37.86 1.29 -13.52
CA ASN A 42 -38.31 2.40 -12.67
C ASN A 42 -37.12 3.07 -11.98
N PHE A 43 -36.35 3.83 -12.77
CA PHE A 43 -35.19 4.56 -12.29
C PHE A 43 -35.59 5.62 -11.25
N ARG A 44 -34.95 5.57 -10.09
CA ARG A 44 -35.05 6.59 -9.04
C ARG A 44 -33.67 6.97 -8.54
N LEU A 45 -33.33 8.25 -8.66
CA LEU A 45 -32.03 8.79 -8.27
C LEU A 45 -31.71 8.55 -6.79
N GLY A 46 -32.69 8.67 -5.89
CA GLY A 46 -32.46 8.37 -4.47
C GLY A 46 -31.99 6.93 -4.23
N LEU A 47 -32.59 5.98 -4.93
CA LEU A 47 -32.25 4.56 -4.80
C LEU A 47 -30.91 4.23 -5.45
N ILE A 48 -30.57 4.83 -6.60
CA ILE A 48 -29.27 4.58 -7.24
C ILE A 48 -28.10 5.07 -6.35
N MET A 49 -28.29 6.19 -5.62
CA MET A 49 -27.28 6.67 -4.67
C MET A 49 -27.06 5.70 -3.51
N ILE A 50 -28.12 5.09 -2.97
CA ILE A 50 -28.02 4.07 -1.92
C ILE A 50 -27.25 2.85 -2.44
N PHE A 51 -27.60 2.34 -3.62
CA PHE A 51 -26.90 1.19 -4.22
C PHE A 51 -25.45 1.48 -4.57
N THR A 52 -25.15 2.69 -5.04
CA THR A 52 -23.77 3.14 -5.27
C THR A 52 -22.97 3.16 -3.97
N THR A 53 -23.59 3.62 -2.88
CA THR A 53 -22.96 3.64 -1.55
C THR A 53 -22.68 2.22 -1.06
N LEU A 54 -23.62 1.30 -1.23
CA LEU A 54 -23.45 -0.12 -0.92
C LEU A 54 -22.34 -0.76 -1.79
N CYS A 55 -22.27 -0.41 -3.07
CA CYS A 55 -21.21 -0.85 -3.97
C CYS A 55 -19.82 -0.39 -3.51
N ILE A 56 -19.67 0.89 -3.18
CA ILE A 56 -18.41 1.41 -2.65
C ILE A 56 -18.08 0.77 -1.30
N GLY A 57 -19.07 0.66 -0.40
CA GLY A 57 -18.91 0.06 0.92
C GLY A 57 -18.46 -1.40 0.87
N THR A 58 -19.06 -2.20 -0.02
CA THR A 58 -18.64 -3.60 -0.25
C THR A 58 -17.23 -3.69 -0.82
N GLY A 59 -16.87 -2.85 -1.78
CA GLY A 59 -15.50 -2.79 -2.29
C GLY A 59 -14.46 -2.48 -1.20
N ILE A 60 -14.74 -1.47 -0.37
CA ILE A 60 -13.88 -1.12 0.78
C ILE A 60 -13.79 -2.27 1.78
N TRP A 61 -14.91 -2.93 2.06
CA TRP A 61 -14.94 -4.08 2.97
C TRP A 61 -14.10 -5.25 2.45
N ILE A 62 -14.19 -5.57 1.15
CA ILE A 62 -13.35 -6.60 0.51
C ILE A 62 -11.87 -6.23 0.63
N ILE A 63 -11.47 -5.00 0.29
CA ILE A 63 -10.08 -4.55 0.41
C ILE A 63 -9.57 -4.68 1.85
N LYS A 64 -10.37 -4.30 2.84
CA LYS A 64 -10.04 -4.46 4.26
C LYS A 64 -9.89 -5.94 4.66
N SER A 65 -10.76 -6.82 4.18
CA SER A 65 -10.69 -8.26 4.48
C SER A 65 -9.46 -8.93 3.87
N LEU A 66 -8.98 -8.42 2.73
CA LEU A 66 -7.76 -8.89 2.05
C LEU A 66 -6.49 -8.24 2.60
N SER A 67 -6.62 -7.26 3.49
CA SER A 67 -5.47 -6.61 4.12
C SER A 67 -4.70 -7.60 4.99
N LYS A 68 -3.39 -7.44 5.03
CA LYS A 68 -2.46 -8.30 5.77
C LYS A 68 -1.47 -7.43 6.53
N SER A 69 -0.94 -7.95 7.63
CA SER A 69 0.29 -7.40 8.21
C SER A 69 1.46 -7.73 7.30
N VAL A 70 2.42 -6.81 7.16
CA VAL A 70 3.68 -7.06 6.47
C VAL A 70 4.83 -6.71 7.38
N THR A 71 5.69 -7.70 7.64
CA THR A 71 6.92 -7.52 8.41
C THR A 71 8.10 -7.52 7.46
N ILE A 72 8.94 -6.50 7.55
CA ILE A 72 10.19 -6.38 6.80
C ILE A 72 11.36 -6.38 7.76
N TRP A 73 12.36 -7.20 7.49
CA TRP A 73 13.64 -7.20 8.20
C TRP A 73 14.79 -7.51 7.25
N PHE A 74 16.01 -7.24 7.71
CA PHE A 74 17.21 -7.39 6.91
C PHE A 74 18.24 -8.21 7.66
N ASN A 75 19.06 -8.94 6.91
CA ASN A 75 20.38 -9.40 7.35
C ASN A 75 21.44 -8.79 6.41
N ASP A 76 22.68 -9.29 6.46
CA ASP A 76 23.78 -8.72 5.69
C ASP A 76 23.51 -8.69 4.18
N ALA A 77 22.90 -9.74 3.61
CA ALA A 77 22.73 -9.90 2.16
C ALA A 77 21.28 -9.83 1.66
N TYR A 78 20.29 -10.02 2.52
CA TYR A 78 18.88 -10.21 2.16
C TYR A 78 17.95 -9.24 2.88
N MET A 79 16.91 -8.85 2.15
CA MET A 79 15.66 -8.33 2.68
C MET A 79 14.66 -9.48 2.78
N PHE A 80 14.06 -9.65 3.95
CA PHE A 80 12.98 -10.61 4.16
C PHE A 80 11.66 -9.88 4.27
N VAL A 81 10.63 -10.44 3.65
CA VAL A 81 9.26 -9.94 3.69
C VAL A 81 8.34 -11.08 4.09
N LYS A 82 7.62 -10.90 5.19
CA LYS A 82 6.54 -11.80 5.64
C LYS A 82 5.20 -11.08 5.50
N THR A 83 4.24 -11.71 4.84
CA THR A 83 2.91 -11.14 4.60
C THR A 83 1.86 -12.01 5.28
N GLY A 84 1.28 -11.53 6.38
CA GLY A 84 0.41 -12.30 7.26
C GLY A 84 1.09 -13.59 7.71
N ASP A 85 0.35 -14.70 7.63
CA ASP A 85 0.83 -16.03 8.02
C ASP A 85 1.59 -16.77 6.91
N ASN A 86 1.82 -16.13 5.77
CA ASN A 86 2.55 -16.75 4.67
C ASN A 86 4.02 -16.98 5.03
N LYS A 87 4.64 -17.94 4.33
CA LYS A 87 6.09 -18.16 4.40
C LYS A 87 6.84 -16.88 4.04
N GLN A 88 7.92 -16.62 4.77
CA GLN A 88 8.81 -15.49 4.48
C GLN A 88 9.40 -15.62 3.07
N LYS A 89 9.48 -14.50 2.37
CA LYS A 89 10.19 -14.39 1.09
C LYS A 89 11.48 -13.63 1.30
N ALA A 90 12.59 -14.19 0.82
CA ALA A 90 13.90 -13.55 0.85
C ALA A 90 14.20 -12.94 -0.51
N TYR A 91 14.73 -11.72 -0.51
CA TYR A 91 15.17 -10.98 -1.69
C TYR A 91 16.60 -10.53 -1.45
N LEU A 92 17.50 -10.76 -2.41
CA LEU A 92 18.86 -10.22 -2.30
C LEU A 92 18.79 -8.70 -2.32
N LYS A 93 19.52 -8.05 -1.40
CA LYS A 93 19.60 -6.58 -1.37
C LYS A 93 20.13 -6.03 -2.69
N SER A 94 21.11 -6.71 -3.29
CA SER A 94 21.70 -6.38 -4.58
C SER A 94 20.72 -6.49 -5.76
N ASP A 95 19.58 -7.16 -5.59
CA ASP A 95 18.55 -7.27 -6.63
C ASP A 95 17.49 -6.17 -6.53
N ILE A 96 17.47 -5.42 -5.43
CA ILE A 96 16.58 -4.27 -5.27
C ILE A 96 17.21 -3.08 -5.98
N VAL A 97 16.51 -2.54 -6.98
CA VAL A 97 16.98 -1.40 -7.80
C VAL A 97 16.63 -0.07 -7.14
N GLY A 98 15.56 -0.06 -6.35
CA GLY A 98 15.07 1.11 -5.65
C GLY A 98 13.62 0.94 -5.25
N PHE A 99 13.05 1.96 -4.64
CA PHE A 99 11.65 1.94 -4.25
C PHE A 99 11.00 3.31 -4.33
N TYR A 100 9.68 3.32 -4.53
CA TYR A 100 8.87 4.51 -4.35
C TYR A 100 8.27 4.53 -2.94
N SER A 101 8.39 5.68 -2.27
CA SER A 101 7.74 5.93 -0.99
C SER A 101 7.30 7.38 -0.84
N PHE A 102 6.35 7.64 0.06
CA PHE A 102 6.18 8.98 0.58
C PHE A 102 7.41 9.39 1.40
N ASP A 103 7.66 10.69 1.49
CA ASP A 103 8.56 11.24 2.50
C ASP A 103 7.79 11.38 3.82
N TYR A 104 8.05 10.44 4.72
CA TYR A 104 7.48 10.37 6.06
C TYR A 104 8.24 11.23 7.08
N GLU A 105 9.34 11.89 6.67
CA GLU A 105 10.11 12.78 7.53
C GLU A 105 9.64 14.23 7.44
N THR A 106 8.74 14.55 6.51
CA THR A 106 8.24 15.91 6.33
C THR A 106 7.34 16.36 7.49
N ASP A 107 7.65 17.54 8.04
CA ASP A 107 6.81 18.21 9.02
C ASP A 107 5.80 19.18 8.38
N THR A 108 5.77 19.27 7.05
CA THR A 108 4.81 20.15 6.34
C THR A 108 3.40 19.60 6.50
N PRO A 109 2.45 20.32 7.13
CA PRO A 109 1.14 19.76 7.48
C PRO A 109 0.34 19.23 6.28
N GLN A 110 0.47 19.86 5.12
CA GLN A 110 -0.21 19.46 3.88
C GLN A 110 0.36 18.18 3.25
N LEU A 111 1.60 17.81 3.60
CA LEU A 111 2.31 16.66 3.04
C LEU A 111 2.48 15.52 4.05
N LYS A 112 2.33 15.82 5.35
CA LYS A 112 2.38 14.85 6.44
C LYS A 112 1.32 13.77 6.23
N THR A 113 1.75 12.51 6.14
CA THR A 113 0.87 11.39 5.82
C THR A 113 1.24 10.13 6.58
N SER A 114 0.23 9.37 6.99
CA SER A 114 0.38 8.02 7.57
C SER A 114 -0.12 6.94 6.61
N ILE A 115 -0.24 7.30 5.32
CA ILE A 115 -0.64 6.39 4.25
C ILE A 115 0.55 5.53 3.87
N VAL A 116 0.38 4.20 3.93
CA VAL A 116 1.41 3.25 3.52
C VAL A 116 1.60 3.29 2.00
N LYS A 117 2.83 3.52 1.56
CA LYS A 117 3.23 3.39 0.16
C LYS A 117 4.71 3.03 0.08
N PHE A 118 5.02 1.75 -0.07
CA PHE A 118 6.35 1.27 -0.44
C PHE A 118 6.23 0.33 -1.63
N ASN A 119 6.81 0.73 -2.75
CA ASN A 119 6.86 -0.11 -3.95
C ASN A 119 8.31 -0.38 -4.30
N PHE A 120 8.81 -1.55 -3.92
CA PHE A 120 10.17 -1.98 -4.24
C PHE A 120 10.24 -2.55 -5.65
N PHE A 121 11.27 -2.20 -6.39
CA PHE A 121 11.51 -2.65 -7.75
C PHE A 121 12.73 -3.56 -7.75
N LEU A 122 12.56 -4.76 -8.31
CA LEU A 122 13.62 -5.75 -8.46
C LEU A 122 14.20 -5.71 -9.88
N LYS A 123 15.45 -6.18 -10.03
CA LYS A 123 16.15 -6.25 -11.32
C LYS A 123 15.42 -7.09 -12.38
N ASP A 124 14.71 -8.12 -11.94
CA ASP A 124 13.92 -9.01 -12.80
C ASP A 124 12.57 -8.40 -13.25
N GLY A 125 12.32 -7.12 -12.93
CA GLY A 125 11.10 -6.40 -13.25
C GLY A 125 9.95 -6.65 -12.28
N LYS A 126 10.09 -7.57 -11.32
CA LYS A 126 9.08 -7.79 -10.28
C LYS A 126 9.05 -6.63 -9.30
N LYS A 127 7.91 -6.49 -8.64
CA LYS A 127 7.65 -5.41 -7.67
C LYS A 127 7.05 -5.98 -6.40
N ILE A 128 7.48 -5.43 -5.27
CA ILE A 128 6.91 -5.74 -3.96
C ILE A 128 6.09 -4.52 -3.55
N TYR A 129 4.78 -4.74 -3.39
CA TYR A 129 3.82 -3.69 -3.09
C TYR A 129 3.47 -3.67 -1.61
N LEU A 130 3.53 -2.48 -1.03
CA LEU A 130 2.93 -2.17 0.27
C LEU A 130 2.10 -0.90 0.08
N ASN A 131 0.79 -1.06 0.03
CA ASN A 131 -0.17 0.03 -0.11
C ASN A 131 -1.10 0.05 1.09
N ASP A 132 -1.54 1.23 1.50
CA ASP A 132 -2.52 1.31 2.58
C ASP A 132 -3.84 0.65 2.18
N SER A 133 -4.38 -0.20 3.06
CA SER A 133 -5.73 -0.74 2.90
C SER A 133 -6.79 0.20 3.45
N GLU A 134 -6.40 1.18 4.28
CA GLU A 134 -7.32 2.12 4.89
C GLU A 134 -7.24 3.48 4.20
N TYR A 135 -8.39 4.02 3.81
CA TYR A 135 -8.52 5.40 3.37
C TYR A 135 -8.91 6.26 4.58
N ARG A 136 -7.94 6.62 5.42
CA ARG A 136 -8.15 7.56 6.53
C ARG A 136 -7.72 8.96 6.10
N SER A 137 -8.57 9.95 6.42
CA SER A 137 -8.23 11.37 6.22
C SER A 137 -7.40 11.96 7.35
N ARG A 138 -7.39 11.33 8.54
CA ARG A 138 -6.61 11.80 9.70
C ARG A 138 -5.28 11.07 9.81
N TYR A 139 -4.24 11.84 10.11
CA TYR A 139 -2.91 11.33 10.41
C TYR A 139 -2.91 10.51 11.71
N ASP A 140 -2.28 9.35 11.68
CA ASP A 140 -2.05 8.48 12.82
C ASP A 140 -0.57 8.59 13.25
N GLU A 141 -0.32 9.12 14.43
CA GLU A 141 1.04 9.37 14.95
C GLU A 141 1.86 8.09 15.11
N LYS A 142 1.24 7.00 15.59
CA LYS A 142 1.94 5.72 15.76
C LYS A 142 2.31 5.15 14.39
N LYS A 143 1.34 5.07 13.48
CA LYS A 143 1.55 4.55 12.13
C LYS A 143 2.57 5.38 11.35
N GLY A 144 2.50 6.71 11.46
CA GLY A 144 3.48 7.60 10.84
C GLY A 144 4.90 7.40 11.38
N SER A 145 5.04 7.23 12.69
CA SER A 145 6.33 6.89 13.32
C SER A 145 6.89 5.55 12.83
N ASP A 146 6.05 4.52 12.74
CA ASP A 146 6.43 3.20 12.21
C ASP A 146 6.86 3.27 10.74
N LEU A 147 6.17 4.07 9.92
CA LEU A 147 6.52 4.30 8.52
C LEU A 147 7.82 5.09 8.35
N LYS A 148 8.05 6.09 9.19
CA LYS A 148 9.33 6.82 9.26
C LYS A 148 10.48 5.89 9.68
N ARG A 149 10.26 5.05 10.71
CA ARG A 149 11.23 4.02 11.13
C ARG A 149 11.54 3.05 9.98
N LEU A 150 10.51 2.57 9.27
CA LEU A 150 10.69 1.68 8.12
C LEU A 150 11.48 2.36 7.01
N LEU A 151 11.13 3.60 6.65
CA LEU A 151 11.83 4.36 5.62
C LEU A 151 13.32 4.48 5.93
N ASN A 152 13.64 4.91 7.15
CA ASN A 152 15.03 5.12 7.58
C ASN A 152 15.80 3.79 7.66
N PHE A 153 15.14 2.73 8.11
CA PHE A 153 15.72 1.38 8.15
C PHE A 153 16.04 0.87 6.74
N VAL A 154 15.11 0.97 5.80
CA VAL A 154 15.29 0.55 4.40
C VAL A 154 16.38 1.38 3.72
N GLN A 155 16.39 2.70 3.89
CA GLN A 155 17.43 3.57 3.32
C GLN A 155 18.82 3.19 3.82
N LYS A 156 18.96 2.92 5.12
CA LYS A 156 20.23 2.50 5.72
C LYS A 156 20.68 1.13 5.21
N GLU A 157 19.79 0.14 5.24
CA GLU A 157 20.12 -1.24 4.88
C GLU A 157 20.40 -1.45 3.38
N LEU A 158 19.79 -0.61 2.53
CA LEU A 158 20.00 -0.62 1.08
C LEU A 158 20.97 0.46 0.58
N GLN A 159 21.42 1.35 1.47
CA GLN A 159 22.25 2.51 1.13
C GLN A 159 21.64 3.42 0.06
N PHE A 160 20.31 3.58 0.10
CA PHE A 160 19.57 4.39 -0.87
C PHE A 160 19.30 5.80 -0.36
N SER A 161 19.40 6.76 -1.27
CA SER A 161 19.13 8.17 -1.01
C SER A 161 17.86 8.63 -1.72
N LYS A 162 17.27 9.71 -1.21
CA LYS A 162 16.03 10.29 -1.71
C LYS A 162 16.30 11.07 -3.00
N ILE A 163 15.66 10.68 -4.09
CA ILE A 163 15.77 11.32 -5.40
C ILE A 163 14.44 11.94 -5.79
N ARG A 164 14.46 13.25 -6.04
CA ARG A 164 13.27 14.01 -6.41
C ARG A 164 12.93 13.78 -7.87
N LYS A 165 11.77 13.18 -8.15
CA LYS A 165 11.18 13.20 -9.49
C LYS A 165 10.29 14.43 -9.65
N LYS A 166 10.39 15.11 -10.80
CA LYS A 166 9.45 16.17 -11.19
C LYS A 166 8.03 15.56 -11.23
N ASN A 167 7.04 16.30 -10.73
CA ASN A 167 5.60 16.03 -10.83
C ASN A 167 4.90 15.16 -9.75
N PHE A 168 5.59 14.68 -8.71
CA PHE A 168 4.91 14.03 -7.58
C PHE A 168 5.05 14.85 -6.30
N GLN A 169 3.92 15.30 -5.73
CA GLN A 169 3.90 15.91 -4.40
C GLN A 169 4.17 14.80 -3.35
N ASN A 170 5.23 14.98 -2.57
CA ASN A 170 5.66 14.13 -1.46
C ASN A 170 5.98 12.64 -1.73
N ILE A 171 5.96 12.15 -2.98
CA ILE A 171 6.39 10.80 -3.34
C ILE A 171 7.75 10.88 -4.02
N TYR A 172 8.69 10.08 -3.53
CA TYR A 172 10.08 10.08 -3.98
C TYR A 172 10.50 8.70 -4.45
N TRP A 173 11.47 8.70 -5.35
CA TRP A 173 12.21 7.51 -5.72
C TRP A 173 13.45 7.42 -4.83
N TYR A 174 13.75 6.24 -4.30
CA TYR A 174 14.92 6.00 -3.47
C TYR A 174 15.79 4.93 -4.14
N SER A 175 17.04 5.28 -4.47
CA SER A 175 18.03 4.37 -5.04
C SER A 175 19.46 4.79 -4.71
N ASP A 176 20.42 3.95 -5.09
CA ASP A 176 21.87 4.18 -4.99
C ASP A 176 22.40 5.11 -6.10
N ARG A 177 21.67 5.25 -7.21
CA ARG A 177 22.04 6.05 -8.38
C ARG A 177 21.15 7.29 -8.53
N ASN A 178 21.76 8.46 -8.71
CA ASN A 178 21.10 9.70 -9.14
C ASN A 178 20.60 9.62 -10.58
#